data_AF-A0A1G2HTB8-F1
#
_entry.id   AF-A0A1G2HTB8-F1
#
_cell.length_a   1.000
_cell.length_b   1.000
_cell.length_c   1.000
_cell.angle_alpha   90.00
_cell.angle_beta   90.00
_cell.angle_gamma   90.00
#
_symmetry.space_group_name_H-M   'P 1'
#
loop_
_entity.id
_entity.type
_entity.pdbx_description
1 polymer ?
#
loop_
_entity_poly.entity_id
_entity_poly.type
_entity_poly.pdbx_seq_one_letter_code
_entity_poly.pdbx_strand_id
1 'polypeptide(L)'
;MESLQEAKKCIAEANNICIIPSQTNEPESLTSALALFYTLKELHKNVNPIMEDLPEKLSFLTPSLDFISSPKNFVISIPRAQADVSQIYYEKNEDNLKIYLTLDKGTLKKDQIYFYFSEAKPDLVITLGIQDFQKELEGKLDSFGFLLGCPIINIDNNEQPFGETQGKNKKFGTVNIIENTSLSEIVLGLITSIDENVIKKNIANCLLSGLIMYYKNFTSIKTNDQVFKISSDLIKKGANHQEIIDNIYKTNPIELHFLQKIFQNLKSTDSNNTSFSILDSDDFQYFSEKEAESTVEKIKTMGMQGDLLVLWKSHTSPKMVKGFFCSKKPHLLNKIADNQAGTTKDGWVFLEINETDIDLAKNKILHLINMASN
;
A
#
# COMPACT_ATOMS: atom_id res chain seq x y z
N MET A 1 -5.40 24.97 -7.57
CA MET A 1 -4.69 25.72 -8.65
C MET A 1 -3.42 26.40 -8.13
N GLU A 2 -3.45 27.15 -7.02
CA GLU A 2 -2.25 27.79 -6.44
C GLU A 2 -1.19 26.77 -5.99
N SER A 3 -1.58 25.76 -5.20
CA SER A 3 -0.65 24.73 -4.71
C SER A 3 0.03 23.90 -5.82
N LEU A 4 -0.62 23.72 -6.98
CA LEU A 4 0.01 23.06 -8.13
C LEU A 4 1.11 23.94 -8.75
N GLN A 5 0.93 25.25 -8.78
CA GLN A 5 1.95 26.18 -9.28
C GLN A 5 3.13 26.29 -8.31
N GLU A 6 2.86 26.31 -7.01
CA GLU A 6 3.92 26.26 -5.99
C GLU A 6 4.71 24.95 -6.07
N ALA A 7 4.04 23.81 -6.17
CA ALA A 7 4.68 22.51 -6.35
C ALA A 7 5.52 22.47 -7.63
N LYS A 8 5.00 22.98 -8.76
CA LYS A 8 5.74 23.11 -10.02
C LYS A 8 7.03 23.93 -9.82
N LYS A 9 6.95 25.05 -9.11
CA LYS A 9 8.12 25.89 -8.81
C LYS A 9 9.17 25.15 -7.98
N CYS A 10 8.75 24.49 -6.89
CA CYS A 10 9.65 23.69 -6.06
C CYS A 10 10.35 22.57 -6.87
N ILE A 11 9.60 21.88 -7.74
CA ILE A 11 10.15 20.82 -8.61
C ILE A 11 11.15 21.38 -9.64
N ALA A 12 10.88 22.56 -10.18
CA ALA A 12 11.78 23.20 -11.13
C ALA A 12 13.14 23.54 -10.49
N GLU A 13 13.12 24.06 -9.25
CA GLU A 13 14.30 24.50 -8.49
C GLU A 13 15.13 23.33 -7.91
N ALA A 14 14.50 22.20 -7.58
CA ALA A 14 15.17 21.04 -6.99
C ALA A 14 15.93 20.20 -8.04
N ASN A 15 17.08 19.63 -7.69
CA ASN A 15 17.81 18.68 -8.55
C ASN A 15 17.80 17.26 -7.98
N ASN A 16 17.93 17.11 -6.67
CA ASN A 16 17.85 15.86 -5.95
C ASN A 16 16.50 15.76 -5.25
N ILE A 17 15.63 14.87 -5.73
CA ILE A 17 14.25 14.74 -5.26
C ILE A 17 14.07 13.35 -4.66
N CYS A 18 13.57 13.30 -3.43
CA CYS A 18 13.18 12.08 -2.75
C CYS A 18 11.66 11.86 -2.88
N ILE A 19 11.22 10.67 -3.28
CA ILE A 19 9.79 10.31 -3.34
C ILE A 19 9.48 9.29 -2.26
N ILE A 20 8.43 9.52 -1.47
CA ILE A 20 8.03 8.63 -0.38
C ILE A 20 6.52 8.33 -0.49
N PRO A 21 6.12 7.18 -1.05
CA PRO A 21 4.74 6.72 -0.97
C PRO A 21 4.41 6.21 0.45
N SER A 22 3.13 6.27 0.80
CA SER A 22 2.60 5.62 2.01
C SER A 22 2.92 4.13 1.99
N GLN A 23 3.39 3.61 3.13
CA GLN A 23 3.69 2.20 3.33
C GLN A 23 2.47 1.39 3.78
N THR A 24 1.33 2.04 4.00
CA THR A 24 0.06 1.31 4.14
C THR A 24 -0.18 0.50 2.86
N ASN A 25 -0.91 -0.61 2.95
CA ASN A 25 -1.29 -1.47 1.79
C ASN A 25 -2.24 -0.74 0.80
N GLU A 26 -1.93 0.52 0.45
CA GLU A 26 -2.57 1.35 -0.54
C GLU A 26 -1.72 1.33 -1.81
N PRO A 27 -1.92 0.35 -2.69
CA PRO A 27 -1.09 0.21 -3.87
C PRO A 27 -1.25 1.37 -4.88
N GLU A 28 -2.16 2.32 -4.66
CA GLU A 28 -2.28 3.57 -5.43
C GLU A 28 -1.15 4.58 -5.14
N SER A 29 -0.65 4.64 -3.89
CA SER A 29 0.47 5.53 -3.54
C SER A 29 1.72 5.15 -4.33
N LEU A 30 1.95 3.84 -4.50
CA LEU A 30 3.05 3.26 -5.26
C LEU A 30 2.95 3.56 -6.75
N THR A 31 1.79 3.36 -7.38
CA THR A 31 1.63 3.69 -8.82
C THR A 31 1.79 5.18 -9.08
N SER A 32 1.31 6.03 -8.17
CA SER A 32 1.46 7.48 -8.25
C SER A 32 2.93 7.91 -8.06
N ALA A 33 3.66 7.22 -7.18
CA ALA A 33 5.10 7.45 -6.97
C ALA A 33 5.91 7.06 -8.20
N LEU A 34 5.58 5.94 -8.85
CA LEU A 34 6.23 5.54 -10.10
C LEU A 34 5.93 6.51 -11.24
N ALA A 35 4.70 7.03 -11.36
CA ALA A 35 4.35 8.05 -12.35
C ALA A 35 5.21 9.33 -12.17
N LEU A 36 5.37 9.80 -10.93
CA LEU A 36 6.26 10.92 -10.61
C LEU A 36 7.73 10.58 -10.85
N PHE A 37 8.18 9.38 -10.49
CA PHE A 37 9.55 8.94 -10.73
C PHE A 37 9.90 9.05 -12.21
N TYR A 38 9.10 8.45 -13.11
CA TYR A 38 9.33 8.53 -14.54
C TYR A 38 9.27 9.98 -15.05
N THR A 39 8.30 10.77 -14.57
CA THR A 39 8.19 12.18 -14.96
C THR A 39 9.45 12.95 -14.59
N LEU A 40 9.92 12.84 -13.35
CA LEU A 40 11.09 13.57 -12.87
C LEU A 40 12.39 13.11 -13.55
N LYS A 41 12.49 11.83 -13.93
CA LYS A 41 13.60 11.32 -14.75
C LYS A 41 13.59 11.91 -16.17
N GLU A 42 12.43 12.04 -16.81
CA GLU A 42 12.32 12.75 -18.10
C GLU A 42 12.72 14.24 -17.98
N LEU A 43 12.55 14.85 -16.81
CA LEU A 43 13.01 16.20 -16.49
C LEU A 43 14.48 16.27 -16.05
N HIS A 44 15.24 15.18 -16.23
CA HIS A 44 16.66 15.07 -15.89
C HIS A 44 17.00 15.35 -14.42
N LYS A 45 16.07 15.07 -13.50
CA LYS A 45 16.30 15.17 -12.05
C LYS A 45 16.98 13.90 -11.52
N ASN A 46 17.71 14.04 -10.42
CA ASN A 46 18.17 12.91 -9.63
C ASN A 46 17.02 12.52 -8.67
N VAL A 47 16.49 11.31 -8.82
CA VAL A 47 15.26 10.88 -8.14
C VAL A 47 15.53 9.59 -7.39
N ASN A 48 15.29 9.64 -6.07
CA ASN A 48 15.47 8.51 -5.16
C ASN A 48 14.12 8.17 -4.52
N PRO A 49 13.44 7.11 -4.99
CA PRO A 49 12.26 6.61 -4.31
C PRO A 49 12.65 5.82 -3.06
N ILE A 50 12.01 6.13 -1.93
CA ILE A 50 12.11 5.36 -0.69
C ILE A 50 10.81 4.56 -0.58
N MET A 51 10.83 3.34 -1.10
CA MET A 51 9.69 2.42 -1.04
C MET A 51 10.15 1.05 -0.55
N GLU A 52 9.25 0.33 0.11
CA GLU A 52 9.43 -1.09 0.41
C GLU A 52 9.28 -1.94 -0.87
N ASP A 53 9.31 -3.26 -0.74
CA ASP A 53 9.19 -4.17 -1.89
C ASP A 53 7.88 -3.92 -2.65
N LEU A 54 7.99 -3.76 -3.97
CA LEU A 54 6.83 -3.56 -4.81
C LEU A 54 6.02 -4.88 -4.91
N PRO A 55 4.70 -4.85 -4.71
CA PRO A 55 3.86 -6.03 -4.90
C PRO A 55 4.02 -6.63 -6.30
N GLU A 56 3.98 -7.97 -6.42
CA GLU A 56 4.13 -8.68 -7.70
C GLU A 56 3.17 -8.13 -8.78
N LYS A 57 1.93 -7.81 -8.39
CA LYS A 57 0.89 -7.23 -9.27
C LYS A 57 1.26 -5.87 -9.89
N LEU A 58 2.26 -5.17 -9.35
CA LEU A 58 2.77 -3.89 -9.86
C LEU A 58 4.16 -4.02 -10.49
N SER A 59 4.79 -5.19 -10.46
CA SER A 59 6.16 -5.40 -10.97
C SER A 59 6.34 -4.98 -12.43
N PHE A 60 5.29 -5.09 -13.25
CA PHE A 60 5.28 -4.65 -14.65
C PHE A 60 5.45 -3.13 -14.82
N LEU A 61 5.22 -2.33 -13.77
CA LEU A 61 5.45 -0.87 -13.76
C LEU A 61 6.86 -0.50 -13.33
N THR A 62 7.65 -1.46 -12.83
CA THR A 62 9.00 -1.16 -12.32
C THR A 62 9.90 -0.66 -13.43
N PRO A 63 10.73 0.35 -13.14
CA PRO A 63 11.73 0.79 -14.09
C PRO A 63 12.76 -0.31 -14.31
N SER A 64 13.37 -0.34 -15.51
CA SER A 64 14.54 -1.21 -15.70
C SER A 64 15.64 -0.83 -14.71
N LEU A 65 16.46 -1.81 -14.34
CA LEU A 65 17.57 -1.63 -13.38
C LEU A 65 18.47 -0.42 -13.74
N ASP A 66 18.53 -0.04 -15.01
CA ASP A 66 19.28 1.10 -15.53
C ASP A 66 18.82 2.46 -14.96
N PHE A 67 17.58 2.58 -14.48
CA PHE A 67 17.03 3.81 -13.94
C PHE A 67 17.16 3.94 -12.42
N ILE A 68 17.48 2.84 -11.73
CA ILE A 68 17.63 2.80 -10.26
C ILE A 68 19.08 3.12 -9.93
N SER A 69 19.34 4.35 -9.51
CA SER A 69 20.60 4.71 -8.88
C SER A 69 20.63 4.10 -7.48
N SER A 70 21.32 2.96 -7.31
CA SER A 70 21.57 2.44 -5.96
C SER A 70 22.39 3.45 -5.16
N PRO A 71 22.04 3.71 -3.89
CA PRO A 71 22.82 4.61 -3.04
C PRO A 71 24.26 4.11 -2.93
N LYS A 72 25.21 4.95 -3.33
CA LYS A 72 26.64 4.58 -3.40
C LYS A 72 27.35 4.63 -2.05
N ASN A 73 26.80 5.36 -1.08
CA ASN A 73 27.44 5.62 0.20
C ASN A 73 26.65 4.96 1.32
N PHE A 74 27.23 3.96 1.96
CA PHE A 74 26.67 3.28 3.13
C PHE A 74 27.41 3.75 4.39
N VAL A 75 26.67 4.16 5.41
CA VAL A 75 27.19 4.70 6.67
C VAL A 75 26.88 3.78 7.82
N ILE A 76 27.89 3.60 8.68
CA ILE A 76 27.82 2.93 9.96
C ILE A 76 27.91 4.01 11.04
N SER A 77 26.85 4.21 11.81
CA SER A 77 26.77 5.23 12.85
C SER A 77 26.73 4.60 14.23
N ILE A 78 27.52 5.17 15.15
CA ILE A 78 27.65 4.74 16.55
C ILE A 78 27.51 5.98 17.42
N PRO A 79 26.45 6.08 18.26
CA PRO A 79 26.27 7.24 19.13
C PRO A 79 27.39 7.32 20.16
N ARG A 80 28.06 8.48 20.26
CA ARG A 80 29.10 8.74 21.27
C ARG A 80 28.65 8.55 22.71
N ALA A 81 27.35 8.67 22.97
CA ALA A 81 26.77 8.40 24.29
C ALA A 81 26.86 6.92 24.70
N GLN A 82 27.00 6.01 23.73
CA GLN A 82 27.03 4.57 23.95
C GLN A 82 28.45 4.00 23.91
N ALA A 83 29.27 4.44 22.96
CA ALA A 83 30.66 4.06 22.87
C ALA A 83 31.50 5.15 22.18
N ASP A 84 32.73 5.33 22.66
CA ASP A 84 33.71 6.24 22.05
C ASP A 84 34.70 5.43 21.21
N VAL A 85 34.60 5.56 19.89
CA VAL A 85 35.44 4.84 18.91
C VAL A 85 36.72 5.64 18.71
N SER A 86 37.87 5.07 19.09
CA SER A 86 39.17 5.73 18.99
C SER A 86 39.94 5.39 17.73
N GLN A 87 39.74 4.18 17.20
CA GLN A 87 40.41 3.74 15.98
C GLN A 87 39.46 2.92 15.10
N ILE A 88 39.61 3.12 13.79
CA ILE A 88 38.89 2.39 12.74
C ILE A 88 39.95 1.87 11.77
N TYR A 89 39.95 0.57 11.50
CA TYR A 89 40.73 -0.04 10.43
C TYR A 89 39.88 -1.05 9.65
N TYR A 90 40.24 -1.31 8.40
CA TYR A 90 39.51 -2.25 7.55
C TYR A 90 40.44 -3.22 6.86
N GLU A 91 39.93 -4.41 6.58
CA GLU A 91 40.57 -5.44 5.77
C GLU A 91 39.62 -5.82 4.63
N LYS A 92 40.12 -5.83 3.40
CA LYS A 92 39.35 -6.22 2.22
C LYS A 92 39.99 -7.43 1.56
N ASN A 93 39.23 -8.50 1.39
CA ASN A 93 39.61 -9.66 0.59
C ASN A 93 38.55 -9.94 -0.49
N GLU A 94 38.67 -11.05 -1.21
CA GLU A 94 37.74 -11.39 -2.32
C GLU A 94 36.30 -11.65 -1.83
N ASP A 95 36.12 -12.15 -0.60
CA ASP A 95 34.82 -12.54 -0.08
C ASP A 95 34.14 -11.43 0.75
N ASN A 96 34.92 -10.65 1.50
CA ASN A 96 34.42 -9.78 2.55
C ASN A 96 35.24 -8.50 2.74
N LEU A 97 34.54 -7.41 3.10
CA LEU A 97 35.11 -6.24 3.76
C LEU A 97 34.86 -6.36 5.26
N LYS A 98 35.92 -6.37 6.07
CA LYS A 98 35.84 -6.34 7.54
C LYS A 98 36.22 -4.96 8.04
N ILE A 99 35.40 -4.40 8.92
CA ILE A 99 35.68 -3.13 9.60
C ILE A 99 35.88 -3.44 11.08
N TYR A 100 37.01 -3.00 11.63
CA TYR A 100 37.39 -3.18 13.00
C TYR A 100 37.35 -1.85 13.73
N LEU A 101 36.72 -1.85 14.91
CA LEU A 101 36.54 -0.67 15.74
C LEU A 101 37.19 -0.90 17.09
N THR A 102 38.10 -0.02 17.48
CA THR A 102 38.67 0.00 18.83
C THR A 102 37.90 1.04 19.66
N LEU A 103 37.44 0.64 20.84
CA LEU A 103 36.69 1.51 21.75
C LEU A 103 37.62 1.97 22.88
N ASP A 104 37.66 3.29 23.14
CA ASP A 104 38.36 3.83 24.32
C ASP A 104 37.47 3.76 25.57
N LYS A 105 36.15 3.93 25.39
CA LYS A 105 35.15 3.88 26.47
C LYS A 105 33.85 3.26 25.98
N GLY A 106 33.18 2.54 26.88
CA GLY A 106 31.88 1.92 26.64
C GLY A 106 31.97 0.53 26.01
N THR A 107 30.81 -0.03 25.68
CA THR A 107 30.67 -1.33 25.01
C THR A 107 29.64 -1.19 23.91
N LEU A 108 29.90 -1.80 22.76
CA LEU A 108 29.02 -1.75 21.60
C LEU A 108 28.20 -3.03 21.48
N LYS A 109 26.87 -2.94 21.45
CA LYS A 109 25.98 -4.06 21.10
C LYS A 109 25.50 -3.94 19.66
N LYS A 110 24.97 -5.03 19.09
CA LYS A 110 24.54 -5.04 17.67
C LYS A 110 23.37 -4.08 17.39
N ASP A 111 22.44 -3.98 18.32
CA ASP A 111 21.27 -3.09 18.30
C ASP A 111 21.62 -1.61 18.54
N GLN A 112 22.89 -1.32 18.81
CA GLN A 112 23.44 0.02 19.09
C GLN A 112 24.22 0.60 17.91
N ILE A 113 24.35 -0.18 16.83
CA ILE A 113 25.01 0.21 15.59
C ILE A 113 23.93 0.46 14.55
N TYR A 114 23.91 1.66 14.00
CA TYR A 114 22.94 2.07 13.00
C TYR A 114 23.58 1.98 11.62
N PHE A 115 22.84 1.40 10.68
CA PHE A 115 23.26 1.26 9.30
C PHE A 115 22.28 2.01 8.43
N TYR A 116 22.76 2.99 7.66
CA TYR A 116 21.92 3.74 6.73
C TYR A 116 22.72 4.17 5.51
N PHE A 117 22.04 4.39 4.39
CA PHE A 117 22.68 4.98 3.23
C PHE A 117 22.82 6.50 3.43
N SER A 118 24.02 7.04 3.24
CA SER A 118 24.24 8.48 3.14
C SER A 118 23.93 8.92 1.71
N GLU A 119 22.65 9.07 1.42
CA GLU A 119 22.26 9.86 0.27
C GLU A 119 22.60 11.34 0.54
N ALA A 120 22.94 12.08 -0.52
CA ALA A 120 22.98 13.53 -0.39
C ALA A 120 21.59 14.00 0.07
N LYS A 121 21.55 14.89 1.07
CA LYS A 121 20.30 15.49 1.54
C LYS A 121 19.51 15.99 0.31
N PRO A 122 18.25 15.54 0.11
CA PRO A 122 17.50 15.96 -1.05
C PRO A 122 17.18 17.45 -0.97
N ASP A 123 17.09 18.08 -2.14
CA ASP A 123 16.63 19.46 -2.27
C ASP A 123 15.12 19.56 -2.02
N LEU A 124 14.40 18.46 -2.23
CA LEU A 124 12.95 18.36 -2.14
C LEU A 124 12.51 16.94 -1.80
N VAL A 125 11.50 16.81 -0.92
CA VAL A 125 10.79 15.56 -0.65
C VAL A 125 9.37 15.67 -1.20
N ILE A 126 8.89 14.63 -1.87
CA ILE A 126 7.50 14.51 -2.32
C ILE A 126 6.89 13.29 -1.65
N THR A 127 5.84 13.49 -0.85
CA THR A 127 5.11 12.41 -0.17
C THR A 127 3.78 12.13 -0.85
N LEU A 128 3.37 10.86 -0.91
CA LEU A 128 2.14 10.42 -1.56
C LEU A 128 1.29 9.54 -0.64
N GLY A 129 0.07 9.96 -0.32
CA GLY A 129 -0.87 9.19 0.51
C GLY A 129 -0.51 9.17 2.01
N ILE A 130 0.47 9.97 2.44
CA ILE A 130 0.91 10.02 3.84
C ILE A 130 0.10 11.10 4.55
N GLN A 131 -0.63 10.71 5.61
CA GLN A 131 -1.43 11.64 6.41
C GLN A 131 -0.64 12.30 7.54
N ASP A 132 0.34 11.59 8.10
CA ASP A 132 1.15 12.03 9.23
C ASP A 132 2.60 11.59 9.05
N PHE A 133 3.42 12.49 8.49
CA PHE A 133 4.81 12.20 8.16
C PHE A 133 5.66 11.82 9.37
N GLN A 134 5.40 12.42 10.54
CA GLN A 134 6.15 12.08 11.75
C GLN A 134 5.85 10.66 12.21
N LYS A 135 4.58 10.26 12.14
CA LYS A 135 4.15 8.89 12.45
C LYS A 135 4.68 7.87 11.44
N GLU A 136 4.70 8.22 10.14
CA GLU A 136 5.25 7.36 9.09
C GLU A 136 6.75 7.07 9.30
N LEU A 137 7.50 8.04 9.85
CA LEU A 137 8.92 7.90 10.16
C LEU A 137 9.20 7.37 11.57
N GLU A 138 8.18 7.13 12.40
CA GLU A 138 8.36 6.68 13.78
C GLU A 138 9.10 5.33 13.82
N GLY A 139 10.15 5.23 14.64
CA GLY A 139 11.03 4.06 14.68
C GLY A 139 11.98 3.90 13.48
N LYS A 140 11.88 4.76 12.45
CA LYS A 140 12.77 4.79 11.27
C LYS A 140 13.62 6.08 11.18
N LEU A 141 13.48 6.99 12.14
CA LEU A 141 14.16 8.30 12.16
C LEU A 141 15.68 8.21 12.04
N ASP A 142 16.32 7.21 12.66
CA ASP A 142 17.77 7.04 12.55
C ASP A 142 18.23 6.71 11.11
N SER A 143 17.34 6.09 10.32
CA SER A 143 17.59 5.78 8.90
C SER A 143 17.21 6.93 7.96
N PHE A 144 16.29 7.80 8.38
CA PHE A 144 15.75 8.89 7.55
C PHE A 144 16.06 10.30 8.05
N GLY A 145 16.97 10.45 9.02
CA GLY A 145 17.34 11.74 9.59
C GLY A 145 17.86 12.76 8.57
N PHE A 146 18.38 12.30 7.43
CA PHE A 146 18.81 13.16 6.32
C PHE A 146 17.66 13.94 5.67
N LEU A 147 16.41 13.50 5.83
CA LEU A 147 15.22 14.19 5.35
C LEU A 147 14.84 15.40 6.21
N LEU A 148 15.38 15.52 7.43
CA LEU A 148 15.00 16.59 8.36
C LEU A 148 15.32 17.99 7.79
N GLY A 149 14.29 18.84 7.78
CA GLY A 149 14.37 20.20 7.27
C GLY A 149 14.47 20.33 5.75
N CYS A 150 14.20 19.26 4.98
CA CYS A 150 13.95 19.41 3.54
C CYS A 150 12.57 20.04 3.31
N PRO A 151 12.37 20.86 2.28
CA PRO A 151 11.03 21.26 1.87
C PRO A 151 10.25 20.03 1.40
N ILE A 152 8.96 19.98 1.73
CA ILE A 152 8.09 18.83 1.45
C ILE A 152 6.90 19.28 0.60
N ILE A 153 6.65 18.59 -0.51
CA ILE A 153 5.35 18.60 -1.20
C ILE A 153 4.55 17.40 -0.69
N ASN A 154 3.46 17.67 0.00
CA ASN A 154 2.57 16.67 0.56
C ASN A 154 1.36 16.47 -0.37
N ILE A 155 1.26 15.30 -0.99
CA ILE A 155 0.17 14.92 -1.90
C ILE A 155 -0.65 13.80 -1.25
N ASP A 156 -1.95 14.02 -1.10
CA ASP A 156 -2.84 13.04 -0.46
C ASP A 156 -4.27 13.12 -1.02
N ASN A 157 -4.99 11.99 -0.99
CA ASN A 157 -6.35 11.85 -1.49
C ASN A 157 -7.43 11.87 -0.38
N ASN A 158 -7.02 12.14 0.86
CA ASN A 158 -7.90 12.16 2.04
C ASN A 158 -8.18 13.60 2.49
N GLU A 159 -8.95 14.34 1.70
CA GLU A 159 -9.46 15.65 2.10
C GLU A 159 -10.78 15.51 2.91
N GLN A 160 -10.92 16.19 4.04
CA GLN A 160 -12.08 15.95 4.90
C GLN A 160 -13.38 16.65 4.44
N PRO A 161 -14.54 15.95 4.47
CA PRO A 161 -15.84 16.55 4.71
C PRO A 161 -15.98 17.02 6.17
N PHE A 162 -16.84 18.01 6.42
CA PHE A 162 -17.03 18.62 7.74
C PHE A 162 -17.62 17.61 8.76
N GLY A 163 -16.87 17.19 9.78
CA GLY A 163 -17.42 16.51 10.97
C GLY A 163 -16.75 15.22 11.47
N GLU A 164 -15.74 14.65 10.77
CA GLU A 164 -15.08 13.39 11.20
C GLU A 164 -13.67 13.62 11.76
N THR A 165 -13.33 13.01 12.91
CA THR A 165 -12.10 13.33 13.69
C THR A 165 -10.97 12.29 13.62
N GLN A 166 -11.11 11.20 12.86
CA GLN A 166 -10.04 10.19 12.70
C GLN A 166 -9.47 10.20 11.26
N GLY A 167 -8.14 10.02 11.12
CA GLY A 167 -7.48 9.86 9.81
C GLY A 167 -7.32 11.14 8.96
N LYS A 168 -7.08 12.30 9.58
CA LYS A 168 -6.90 13.57 8.86
C LYS A 168 -5.43 13.78 8.45
N ASN A 169 -5.21 14.19 7.20
CA ASN A 169 -3.91 14.69 6.76
C ASN A 169 -3.51 15.95 7.55
N LYS A 170 -2.31 15.93 8.15
CA LYS A 170 -1.79 17.01 9.01
C LYS A 170 -1.28 18.24 8.26
N LYS A 171 -1.30 18.23 6.92
CA LYS A 171 -0.77 19.30 6.07
C LYS A 171 0.67 19.69 6.45
N PHE A 172 1.53 18.68 6.58
CA PHE A 172 2.91 18.83 7.06
C PHE A 172 3.88 19.35 5.99
N GLY A 173 3.42 19.49 4.75
CA GLY A 173 4.24 19.99 3.64
C GLY A 173 4.47 21.49 3.67
N THR A 174 5.56 21.94 3.06
CA THR A 174 5.71 23.33 2.62
C THR A 174 4.66 23.69 1.57
N VAL A 175 4.35 22.72 0.70
CA VAL A 175 3.21 22.77 -0.23
C VAL A 175 2.32 21.55 0.07
N ASN A 176 1.01 21.75 0.14
CA ASN A 176 0.06 20.67 0.42
C ASN A 176 -1.00 20.61 -0.70
N ILE A 177 -1.05 19.50 -1.43
CA ILE A 177 -2.03 19.22 -2.48
C ILE A 177 -2.91 18.07 -1.96
N ILE A 178 -3.99 18.43 -1.28
CA ILE A 178 -4.89 17.47 -0.62
C ILE A 178 -6.26 17.62 -1.29
N GLU A 179 -6.71 16.58 -1.98
CA GLU A 179 -7.93 16.60 -2.78
C GLU A 179 -8.77 15.34 -2.50
N ASN A 180 -10.06 15.38 -2.80
CA ASN A 180 -10.98 14.24 -2.64
C ASN A 180 -11.13 13.37 -3.92
N THR A 181 -10.03 13.12 -4.62
CA THR A 181 -9.97 12.36 -5.88
C THR A 181 -8.88 11.29 -5.83
N SER A 182 -8.70 10.47 -6.87
CA SER A 182 -7.59 9.50 -6.93
C SER A 182 -6.23 10.20 -6.84
N LEU A 183 -5.24 9.63 -6.14
CA LEU A 183 -3.85 10.13 -6.15
C LEU A 183 -3.30 10.24 -7.57
N SER A 184 -3.71 9.33 -8.46
CA SER A 184 -3.32 9.37 -9.87
C SER A 184 -3.93 10.55 -10.62
N GLU A 185 -5.14 11.00 -10.26
CA GLU A 185 -5.70 12.24 -10.82
C GLU A 185 -4.93 13.47 -10.34
N ILE A 186 -4.61 13.52 -9.04
CA ILE A 186 -3.85 14.63 -8.44
C ILE A 186 -2.46 14.72 -9.09
N VAL A 187 -1.77 13.58 -9.21
CA VAL A 187 -0.45 13.49 -9.86
C VAL A 187 -0.55 13.82 -11.34
N LEU A 188 -1.58 13.36 -12.06
CA LEU A 188 -1.81 13.75 -13.46
C LEU A 188 -1.95 15.27 -13.59
N GLY A 189 -2.72 15.91 -12.71
CA GLY A 189 -2.87 17.37 -12.67
C GLY A 189 -1.53 18.09 -12.48
N LEU A 190 -0.70 17.60 -11.55
CA LEU A 190 0.65 18.13 -11.33
C LEU A 190 1.55 17.95 -12.55
N ILE A 191 1.63 16.75 -13.14
CA ILE A 191 2.45 16.48 -14.33
C ILE A 191 2.02 17.36 -15.50
N THR A 192 0.70 17.45 -15.75
CA THR A 192 0.13 18.29 -16.81
C THR A 192 0.46 19.77 -16.59
N SER A 193 0.47 20.23 -15.34
CA SER A 193 0.86 21.61 -15.01
C SER A 193 2.34 21.88 -15.31
N ILE A 194 3.21 20.86 -15.21
CA ILE A 194 4.65 20.95 -15.50
C ILE A 194 4.87 20.95 -17.01
N ASP A 195 4.54 19.84 -17.66
CA ASP A 195 4.56 19.63 -19.11
C ASP A 195 3.73 18.38 -19.45
N GLU A 196 2.61 18.55 -20.15
CA GLU A 196 1.76 17.44 -20.55
C GLU A 196 2.44 16.43 -21.49
N ASN A 197 3.42 16.89 -22.30
CA ASN A 197 4.04 16.09 -23.35
C ASN A 197 4.99 15.01 -22.81
N VAL A 198 5.40 15.11 -21.55
CA VAL A 198 6.23 14.08 -20.91
C VAL A 198 5.44 12.80 -20.66
N ILE A 199 4.10 12.87 -20.61
CA ILE A 199 3.24 11.72 -20.34
C ILE A 199 3.25 10.78 -21.54
N LYS A 200 4.11 9.77 -21.47
CA LYS A 200 4.25 8.66 -22.43
C LYS A 200 3.86 7.34 -21.78
N LYS A 201 4.01 6.23 -22.52
CA LYS A 201 3.63 4.86 -22.11
C LYS A 201 3.87 4.53 -20.63
N ASN A 202 5.08 4.71 -20.09
CA ASN A 202 5.38 4.30 -18.71
C ASN A 202 4.63 5.14 -17.67
N ILE A 203 4.61 6.46 -17.84
CA ILE A 203 3.86 7.38 -16.96
C ILE A 203 2.36 7.10 -17.10
N ALA A 204 1.88 6.93 -18.34
CA ALA A 204 0.48 6.66 -18.61
C ALA A 204 0.01 5.31 -18.03
N ASN A 205 0.85 4.27 -18.09
CA ASN A 205 0.60 2.98 -17.45
C ASN A 205 0.49 3.11 -15.93
N CYS A 206 1.40 3.86 -15.30
CA CYS A 206 1.36 4.09 -13.85
C CYS A 206 0.09 4.82 -13.42
N LEU A 207 -0.26 5.91 -14.11
CA LEU A 207 -1.47 6.69 -13.81
C LEU A 207 -2.74 5.88 -14.04
N LEU A 208 -2.85 5.16 -15.16
CA LEU A 208 -4.03 4.35 -15.45
C LEU A 208 -4.18 3.18 -14.46
N SER A 209 -3.07 2.58 -14.03
CA SER A 209 -3.07 1.53 -12.99
C SER A 209 -3.66 2.06 -11.69
N GLY A 210 -3.23 3.23 -11.22
CA GLY A 210 -3.78 3.83 -9.99
C GLY A 210 -5.27 4.16 -10.11
N LEU A 211 -5.72 4.69 -11.26
CA LEU A 211 -7.15 4.92 -11.51
C LEU A 211 -7.97 3.62 -11.47
N ILE A 212 -7.51 2.57 -12.16
CA ILE A 212 -8.18 1.26 -12.16
C ILE A 212 -8.29 0.72 -10.73
N MET A 213 -7.26 0.90 -9.90
CA MET A 213 -7.24 0.39 -8.54
C MET A 213 -8.17 1.20 -7.63
N TYR A 214 -8.07 2.53 -7.65
CA TYR A 214 -8.90 3.42 -6.84
C TYR A 214 -10.39 3.29 -7.17
N TYR A 215 -10.72 3.23 -8.47
CA TYR A 215 -12.10 3.09 -8.95
C TYR A 215 -12.58 1.65 -9.07
N LYS A 216 -11.78 0.67 -8.62
CA LYS A 216 -12.12 -0.76 -8.61
C LYS A 216 -12.56 -1.25 -9.99
N ASN A 217 -11.71 -1.03 -10.99
CA ASN A 217 -12.00 -1.26 -12.40
C ASN A 217 -13.30 -0.57 -12.83
N PHE A 218 -13.45 0.69 -12.42
CA PHE A 218 -14.59 1.57 -12.76
C PHE A 218 -15.95 1.08 -12.23
N THR A 219 -15.97 0.18 -11.24
CA THR A 219 -17.20 -0.28 -10.57
C THR A 219 -17.55 0.53 -9.32
N SER A 220 -16.64 1.38 -8.84
CA SER A 220 -16.85 2.26 -7.69
C SER A 220 -17.95 3.29 -7.98
N ILE A 221 -18.75 3.63 -6.97
CA ILE A 221 -19.76 4.72 -7.02
C ILE A 221 -19.12 6.11 -7.25
N LYS A 222 -17.81 6.25 -6.99
CA LYS A 222 -17.07 7.50 -7.23
C LYS A 222 -16.72 7.69 -8.72
N THR A 223 -16.87 6.65 -9.54
CA THR A 223 -16.55 6.69 -10.98
C THR A 223 -17.52 7.64 -11.69
N ASN A 224 -16.99 8.56 -12.50
CA ASN A 224 -17.77 9.54 -13.26
C ASN A 224 -17.24 9.68 -14.70
N ASP A 225 -17.87 10.53 -15.51
CA ASP A 225 -17.52 10.78 -16.91
C ASP A 225 -16.08 11.30 -17.10
N GLN A 226 -15.57 12.10 -16.17
CA GLN A 226 -14.21 12.62 -16.22
C GLN A 226 -13.17 11.51 -16.07
N VAL A 227 -13.42 10.52 -15.19
CA VAL A 227 -12.52 9.37 -15.00
C VAL A 227 -12.37 8.57 -16.31
N PHE A 228 -13.47 8.35 -17.04
CA PHE A 228 -13.42 7.68 -18.35
C PHE A 228 -12.67 8.51 -19.40
N LYS A 229 -12.86 9.83 -19.40
CA LYS A 229 -12.14 10.73 -20.29
C LYS A 229 -10.63 10.70 -20.03
N ILE A 230 -10.23 10.84 -18.78
CA ILE A 230 -8.82 10.73 -18.36
C ILE A 230 -8.24 9.38 -18.79
N SER A 231 -8.95 8.28 -18.52
CA SER A 231 -8.50 6.94 -18.89
C SER A 231 -8.33 6.80 -20.41
N SER A 232 -9.26 7.33 -21.20
CA SER A 232 -9.16 7.38 -22.67
C SER A 232 -7.91 8.13 -23.14
N ASP A 233 -7.63 9.29 -22.54
CA ASP A 233 -6.47 10.10 -22.90
C ASP A 233 -5.14 9.43 -22.50
N LEU A 234 -5.09 8.73 -21.36
CA LEU A 234 -3.93 7.92 -20.96
C LEU A 234 -3.69 6.75 -21.92
N ILE A 235 -4.75 6.08 -22.39
CA ILE A 235 -4.65 5.02 -23.42
C ILE A 235 -4.11 5.60 -24.73
N LYS A 236 -4.58 6.78 -25.17
CA LYS A 236 -4.02 7.47 -26.35
C LYS A 236 -2.53 7.81 -26.17
N LYS A 237 -2.09 8.12 -24.95
CA LYS A 237 -0.68 8.36 -24.60
C LYS A 237 0.15 7.07 -24.44
N GLY A 238 -0.44 5.92 -24.75
CA GLY A 238 0.25 4.64 -24.86
C GLY A 238 0.05 3.71 -23.66
N ALA A 239 -0.85 4.03 -22.72
CA ALA A 239 -1.17 3.10 -21.65
C ALA A 239 -1.81 1.82 -22.22
N ASN A 240 -1.33 0.66 -21.77
CA ASN A 240 -1.80 -0.65 -22.19
C ASN A 240 -2.80 -1.20 -21.17
N HIS A 241 -4.08 -0.88 -21.37
CA HIS A 241 -5.16 -1.30 -20.48
C HIS A 241 -5.18 -2.83 -20.25
N GLN A 242 -4.98 -3.63 -21.31
CA GLN A 242 -5.04 -5.09 -21.18
C GLN A 242 -3.93 -5.63 -20.27
N GLU A 243 -2.69 -5.19 -20.49
CA GLU A 243 -1.55 -5.56 -19.65
C GLU A 243 -1.74 -5.12 -18.20
N ILE A 244 -2.30 -3.93 -17.98
CA ILE A 244 -2.61 -3.43 -16.63
C ILE A 244 -3.61 -4.34 -15.93
N ILE A 245 -4.73 -4.67 -16.59
CA ILE A 245 -5.76 -5.57 -16.03
C ILE A 245 -5.20 -6.95 -15.74
N ASP A 246 -4.44 -7.52 -16.69
CA ASP A 246 -3.87 -8.87 -16.57
C ASP A 246 -2.90 -8.99 -15.40
N ASN A 247 -2.18 -7.92 -15.05
CA ASN A 247 -1.27 -7.89 -13.91
C ASN A 247 -1.97 -7.57 -12.57
N ILE A 248 -2.85 -6.56 -12.54
CA ILE A 248 -3.52 -6.12 -11.31
C ILE A 248 -4.47 -7.19 -10.78
N TYR A 249 -5.23 -7.84 -11.68
CA TYR A 249 -6.24 -8.83 -11.34
C TYR A 249 -5.78 -10.26 -11.59
N LYS A 250 -4.46 -10.46 -11.79
CA LYS A 250 -3.86 -11.78 -11.92
C LYS A 250 -4.25 -12.66 -10.72
N THR A 251 -4.73 -13.85 -11.02
CA THR A 251 -5.03 -14.86 -9.99
C THR A 251 -3.90 -15.87 -9.95
N ASN A 252 -3.26 -16.03 -8.79
CA ASN A 252 -2.21 -17.03 -8.64
C ASN A 252 -2.83 -18.43 -8.38
N PRO A 253 -2.07 -19.53 -8.58
CA PRO A 253 -2.60 -20.89 -8.41
C PRO A 253 -3.16 -21.19 -7.00
N ILE A 254 -2.58 -20.60 -5.96
CA ILE A 254 -3.01 -20.79 -4.56
C ILE A 254 -4.39 -20.13 -4.34
N GLU A 255 -4.57 -18.91 -4.82
CA GLU A 255 -5.84 -18.19 -4.79
C GLU A 255 -6.91 -18.90 -5.65
N LEU A 256 -6.52 -19.40 -6.82
CA LEU A 256 -7.42 -20.17 -7.68
C LEU A 256 -7.90 -21.45 -6.98
N HIS A 257 -6.99 -22.17 -6.32
CA HIS A 257 -7.34 -23.36 -5.51
C HIS A 257 -8.27 -23.00 -4.34
N PHE A 258 -8.02 -21.88 -3.67
CA PHE A 258 -8.89 -21.41 -2.59
C PHE A 258 -10.29 -21.05 -3.10
N LEU A 259 -10.39 -20.27 -4.19
CA LEU A 259 -11.66 -19.96 -4.86
C LEU A 259 -12.39 -21.23 -5.29
N GLN A 260 -11.68 -22.18 -5.90
CA GLN A 260 -12.23 -23.47 -6.28
C GLN A 260 -12.86 -24.18 -5.07
N LYS A 261 -12.14 -24.25 -3.94
CA LYS A 261 -12.63 -24.89 -2.72
C LYS A 261 -13.82 -24.15 -2.11
N ILE A 262 -13.83 -22.82 -2.15
CA ILE A 262 -14.98 -22.00 -1.71
C ILE A 262 -16.23 -22.38 -2.51
N PHE A 263 -16.14 -22.38 -3.84
CA PHE A 263 -17.30 -22.65 -4.68
C PHE A 263 -17.75 -24.12 -4.65
N GLN A 264 -16.82 -25.06 -4.50
CA GLN A 264 -17.15 -26.49 -4.34
C GLN A 264 -17.95 -26.78 -3.06
N ASN A 265 -17.72 -26.01 -1.99
CA ASN A 265 -18.35 -26.22 -0.68
C ASN A 265 -19.48 -25.21 -0.39
N LEU A 266 -19.87 -24.41 -1.39
CA LEU A 266 -20.88 -23.38 -1.23
C LEU A 266 -22.26 -23.99 -0.94
N LYS A 267 -22.89 -23.54 0.15
CA LYS A 267 -24.24 -23.92 0.57
C LYS A 267 -25.05 -22.66 0.85
N SER A 268 -26.35 -22.68 0.58
CA SER A 268 -27.24 -21.56 0.89
C SER A 268 -28.02 -21.81 2.18
N THR A 269 -28.35 -20.76 2.93
CA THR A 269 -29.31 -20.83 4.03
C THR A 269 -30.72 -20.55 3.52
N ASP A 270 -31.72 -21.23 4.09
CA ASP A 270 -33.11 -21.14 3.63
C ASP A 270 -33.76 -19.77 3.87
N SER A 271 -33.18 -18.93 4.73
CA SER A 271 -33.89 -17.77 5.30
C SER A 271 -33.29 -16.38 5.03
N ASN A 272 -32.05 -16.24 4.52
CA ASN A 272 -31.38 -14.93 4.59
C ASN A 272 -30.48 -14.51 3.41
N ASN A 273 -30.69 -15.08 2.21
CA ASN A 273 -29.85 -14.76 1.03
C ASN A 273 -28.34 -14.86 1.35
N THR A 274 -27.98 -15.70 2.32
CA THR A 274 -26.63 -15.87 2.84
C THR A 274 -26.15 -17.24 2.39
N SER A 275 -25.05 -17.26 1.64
CA SER A 275 -24.34 -18.49 1.33
C SER A 275 -23.16 -18.65 2.28
N PHE A 276 -22.78 -19.88 2.56
CA PHE A 276 -21.61 -20.19 3.35
C PHE A 276 -20.77 -21.29 2.72
N SER A 277 -19.47 -21.26 2.99
CA SER A 277 -18.52 -22.30 2.61
C SER A 277 -17.62 -22.63 3.81
N ILE A 278 -17.59 -23.91 4.19
CA ILE A 278 -16.67 -24.43 5.20
C ILE A 278 -15.53 -25.17 4.49
N LEU A 279 -14.31 -24.78 4.80
CA LEU A 279 -13.09 -25.38 4.27
C LEU A 279 -12.41 -26.17 5.39
N ASP A 280 -12.85 -27.42 5.56
CA ASP A 280 -12.29 -28.36 6.53
C ASP A 280 -11.10 -29.13 5.92
N SER A 281 -10.04 -28.40 5.60
CA SER A 281 -8.79 -28.94 5.07
C SER A 281 -7.59 -28.16 5.58
N ASP A 282 -6.45 -28.84 5.74
CA ASP A 282 -5.19 -28.22 6.17
C ASP A 282 -4.52 -27.36 5.07
N ASP A 283 -5.05 -27.38 3.84
CA ASP A 283 -4.58 -26.60 2.68
C ASP A 283 -4.47 -25.08 2.97
N PHE A 284 -5.33 -24.55 3.86
CA PHE A 284 -5.47 -23.12 4.13
C PHE A 284 -5.08 -22.72 5.55
N GLN A 285 -4.40 -23.61 6.29
CA GLN A 285 -4.11 -23.42 7.71
C GLN A 285 -3.25 -22.19 8.05
N TYR A 286 -2.51 -21.69 7.07
CA TYR A 286 -1.64 -20.52 7.19
C TYR A 286 -2.22 -19.27 6.52
N PHE A 287 -3.43 -19.34 5.97
CA PHE A 287 -4.06 -18.20 5.34
C PHE A 287 -4.38 -17.13 6.39
N SER A 288 -3.99 -15.92 6.06
CA SER A 288 -4.16 -14.72 6.86
C SER A 288 -5.21 -13.80 6.22
N GLU A 289 -5.37 -12.61 6.80
CA GLU A 289 -6.19 -11.56 6.22
C GLU A 289 -5.74 -11.18 4.82
N LYS A 290 -4.44 -11.27 4.50
CA LYS A 290 -3.89 -10.91 3.19
C LYS A 290 -4.44 -11.80 2.06
N GLU A 291 -4.44 -13.12 2.27
CA GLU A 291 -4.99 -14.07 1.29
C GLU A 291 -6.51 -13.94 1.18
N ALA A 292 -7.19 -13.67 2.31
CA ALA A 292 -8.62 -13.42 2.34
C ALA A 292 -8.98 -12.15 1.54
N GLU A 293 -8.27 -11.05 1.74
CA GLU A 293 -8.47 -9.78 1.05
C GLU A 293 -8.37 -9.93 -0.47
N SER A 294 -7.27 -10.55 -0.96
CA SER A 294 -7.07 -10.81 -2.39
C SER A 294 -8.18 -11.67 -3.00
N THR A 295 -8.72 -12.62 -2.24
CA THR A 295 -9.81 -13.50 -2.67
C THR A 295 -11.15 -12.76 -2.69
N VAL A 296 -11.43 -11.96 -1.66
CA VAL A 296 -12.66 -11.16 -1.55
C VAL A 296 -12.73 -10.11 -2.66
N GLU A 297 -11.61 -9.46 -2.99
CA GLU A 297 -11.54 -8.55 -4.14
C GLU A 297 -12.00 -9.22 -5.43
N LYS A 298 -11.55 -10.45 -5.69
CA LYS A 298 -11.95 -11.24 -6.86
C LYS A 298 -13.42 -11.68 -6.80
N ILE A 299 -13.91 -12.09 -5.64
CA ILE A 299 -15.34 -12.46 -5.49
C ILE A 299 -16.25 -11.26 -5.78
N LYS A 300 -15.85 -10.05 -5.36
CA LYS A 300 -16.63 -8.83 -5.62
C LYS A 300 -16.76 -8.51 -7.10
N THR A 301 -15.75 -8.81 -7.93
CA THR A 301 -15.85 -8.58 -9.38
C THR A 301 -16.78 -9.57 -10.08
N MET A 302 -17.12 -10.69 -9.45
CA MET A 302 -18.06 -11.68 -10.00
C MET A 302 -19.54 -11.27 -9.88
N GLY A 303 -19.85 -10.19 -9.15
CA GLY A 303 -21.21 -9.65 -9.07
C GLY A 303 -22.17 -10.46 -8.20
N MET A 304 -21.69 -11.19 -7.19
CA MET A 304 -22.55 -11.94 -6.26
C MET A 304 -23.58 -11.02 -5.57
N GLN A 305 -24.85 -11.43 -5.57
CA GLN A 305 -25.98 -10.64 -5.03
C GLN A 305 -26.31 -10.95 -3.56
N GLY A 306 -25.77 -12.03 -3.00
CA GLY A 306 -26.02 -12.47 -1.62
C GLY A 306 -24.85 -12.20 -0.68
N ASP A 307 -25.12 -12.40 0.61
CA ASP A 307 -24.10 -12.37 1.66
C ASP A 307 -23.29 -13.68 1.60
N LEU A 308 -21.99 -13.64 1.89
CA LEU A 308 -21.10 -14.81 1.81
C LEU A 308 -20.26 -14.96 3.08
N LEU A 309 -20.37 -16.11 3.74
CA LEU A 309 -19.51 -16.50 4.86
C LEU A 309 -18.54 -17.60 4.41
N VAL A 310 -17.23 -17.38 4.54
CA VAL A 310 -16.23 -18.42 4.31
C VAL A 310 -15.43 -18.64 5.59
N LEU A 311 -15.29 -19.89 6.01
CA LEU A 311 -14.55 -20.29 7.21
C LEU A 311 -13.51 -21.38 6.87
N TRP A 312 -12.34 -21.32 7.49
CA TRP A 312 -11.30 -22.34 7.43
C TRP A 312 -10.62 -22.52 8.79
N LYS A 313 -10.04 -23.70 9.02
CA LYS A 313 -9.27 -23.99 10.24
C LYS A 313 -7.89 -23.33 10.14
N SER A 314 -7.48 -22.60 11.18
CA SER A 314 -6.14 -22.03 11.32
C SER A 314 -5.32 -22.85 12.32
N HIS A 315 -4.05 -23.11 11.99
CA HIS A 315 -3.10 -23.79 12.89
C HIS A 315 -2.16 -22.81 13.61
N THR A 316 -2.46 -21.52 13.57
CA THR A 316 -1.86 -20.53 14.46
C THR A 316 -2.07 -20.93 15.93
N SER A 317 -1.17 -20.50 16.82
CA SER A 317 -1.34 -20.68 18.27
C SER A 317 -1.89 -19.38 18.88
N PRO A 318 -3.08 -19.36 19.52
CA PRO A 318 -3.97 -20.50 19.77
C PRO A 318 -4.73 -20.96 18.52
N LYS A 319 -5.05 -22.27 18.45
CA LYS A 319 -5.85 -22.85 17.36
C LYS A 319 -7.20 -22.15 17.32
N MET A 320 -7.60 -21.71 16.14
CA MET A 320 -8.81 -20.92 15.95
C MET A 320 -9.39 -21.14 14.55
N VAL A 321 -10.66 -20.75 14.36
CA VAL A 321 -11.30 -20.70 13.05
C VAL A 321 -11.12 -19.29 12.50
N LYS A 322 -10.60 -19.21 11.28
CA LYS A 322 -10.48 -17.94 10.54
C LYS A 322 -11.53 -17.89 9.45
N GLY A 323 -11.84 -16.69 9.00
CA GLY A 323 -12.89 -16.51 8.02
C GLY A 323 -12.95 -15.12 7.43
N PHE A 324 -13.85 -14.98 6.47
CA PHE A 324 -14.34 -13.66 6.08
C PHE A 324 -15.85 -13.71 5.87
N PHE A 325 -16.49 -12.56 6.08
CA PHE A 325 -17.89 -12.35 5.73
C PHE A 325 -18.03 -11.15 4.79
N CYS A 326 -18.69 -11.35 3.65
CA CYS A 326 -18.98 -10.32 2.67
C CYS A 326 -20.46 -9.94 2.71
N SER A 327 -20.75 -8.64 2.73
CA SER A 327 -22.11 -8.13 2.65
C SER A 327 -22.13 -6.72 2.07
N LYS A 328 -23.21 -6.38 1.37
CA LYS A 328 -23.51 -4.99 0.95
C LYS A 328 -24.19 -4.18 2.06
N LYS A 329 -24.47 -4.77 3.22
CA LYS A 329 -25.20 -4.15 4.34
C LYS A 329 -24.22 -3.73 5.45
N PRO A 330 -23.88 -2.42 5.59
CA PRO A 330 -22.87 -1.98 6.55
C PRO A 330 -23.19 -2.32 8.01
N HIS A 331 -24.48 -2.27 8.39
CA HIS A 331 -24.91 -2.60 9.76
C HIS A 331 -24.64 -4.07 10.14
N LEU A 332 -24.72 -5.00 9.18
CA LEU A 332 -24.37 -6.41 9.43
C LEU A 332 -22.88 -6.57 9.66
N LEU A 333 -22.06 -5.93 8.81
CA LEU A 333 -20.60 -5.98 8.93
C LEU A 333 -20.14 -5.47 10.29
N ASN A 334 -20.64 -4.29 10.71
CA ASN A 334 -20.30 -3.70 12.01
C ASN A 334 -20.71 -4.61 13.18
N LYS A 335 -21.94 -5.15 13.16
CA LYS A 335 -22.41 -6.04 14.22
C LYS A 335 -21.56 -7.31 14.33
N ILE A 336 -21.08 -7.85 13.21
CA ILE A 336 -20.19 -9.02 13.23
C ILE A 336 -18.79 -8.64 13.75
N ALA A 337 -18.24 -7.53 13.28
CA ALA A 337 -16.93 -7.02 13.69
C ALA A 337 -16.87 -6.80 15.21
N ASP A 338 -17.88 -6.13 15.78
CA ASP A 338 -18.00 -5.84 17.22
C ASP A 338 -18.02 -7.12 18.07
N ASN A 339 -18.56 -8.22 17.54
CA ASN A 339 -18.72 -9.49 18.28
C ASN A 339 -17.55 -10.48 18.10
N GLN A 340 -16.72 -10.33 17.06
CA GLN A 340 -15.64 -11.28 16.74
C GLN A 340 -14.24 -10.63 16.72
N ALA A 341 -14.08 -9.42 17.26
CA ALA A 341 -12.83 -8.66 17.16
C ALA A 341 -12.30 -8.57 15.70
N GLY A 342 -13.24 -8.50 14.74
CA GLY A 342 -12.92 -8.44 13.32
C GLY A 342 -12.64 -7.02 12.87
N THR A 343 -11.79 -6.87 11.85
CA THR A 343 -11.56 -5.57 11.21
C THR A 343 -12.53 -5.41 10.04
N THR A 344 -13.45 -4.45 10.13
CA THR A 344 -14.33 -4.11 9.01
C THR A 344 -13.54 -3.40 7.92
N LYS A 345 -13.68 -3.89 6.70
CA LYS A 345 -13.16 -3.29 5.47
C LYS A 345 -14.32 -3.04 4.51
N ASP A 346 -14.05 -2.36 3.40
CA ASP A 346 -15.08 -1.95 2.44
C ASP A 346 -15.86 -3.15 1.89
N GLY A 347 -17.07 -3.40 2.43
CA GLY A 347 -17.97 -4.47 2.02
C GLY A 347 -17.64 -5.87 2.58
N TRP A 348 -16.74 -5.99 3.56
CA TRP A 348 -16.43 -7.27 4.19
C TRP A 348 -15.78 -7.13 5.58
N VAL A 349 -15.71 -8.22 6.33
CA VAL A 349 -15.01 -8.30 7.63
C VAL A 349 -14.16 -9.56 7.68
N PHE A 350 -12.92 -9.44 8.15
CA PHE A 350 -12.07 -10.57 8.48
C PHE A 350 -12.42 -11.11 9.87
N LEU A 351 -12.48 -12.43 10.02
CA LEU A 351 -12.95 -13.10 11.23
C LEU A 351 -11.82 -13.92 11.85
N GLU A 352 -11.56 -13.67 13.13
CA GLU A 352 -10.73 -14.53 13.98
C GLU A 352 -11.59 -15.05 15.13
N ILE A 353 -12.11 -16.26 14.96
CA ILE A 353 -13.10 -16.85 15.86
C ILE A 353 -12.36 -17.76 16.83
N ASN A 354 -12.38 -17.42 18.12
CA ASN A 354 -11.80 -18.23 19.20
C ASN A 354 -12.62 -19.51 19.48
N GLU A 355 -12.74 -20.36 18.46
CA GLU A 355 -13.36 -21.67 18.47
C GLU A 355 -12.49 -22.63 17.66
N THR A 356 -12.40 -23.89 18.07
CA THR A 356 -11.64 -24.92 17.34
C THR A 356 -12.52 -25.80 16.45
N ASP A 357 -13.81 -25.88 16.78
CA ASP A 357 -14.83 -26.56 16.00
C ASP A 357 -15.42 -25.58 14.97
N ILE A 358 -15.21 -25.88 13.70
CA ILE A 358 -15.64 -25.03 12.58
C ILE A 358 -17.16 -25.00 12.41
N ASP A 359 -17.88 -26.04 12.82
CA ASP A 359 -19.33 -26.07 12.79
C ASP A 359 -19.93 -25.21 13.91
N LEU A 360 -19.33 -25.22 15.10
CA LEU A 360 -19.70 -24.30 16.18
C LEU A 360 -19.45 -22.84 15.77
N ALA A 361 -18.28 -22.57 15.19
CA ALA A 361 -17.94 -21.25 14.66
C ALA A 361 -18.96 -20.78 13.60
N LYS A 362 -19.28 -21.64 12.62
CA LYS A 362 -20.32 -21.36 11.61
C LYS A 362 -21.65 -21.00 12.27
N ASN A 363 -22.15 -21.85 13.17
CA ASN A 363 -23.46 -21.64 13.79
C ASN A 363 -23.52 -20.33 14.58
N LYS A 364 -22.43 -19.98 15.27
CA LYS A 364 -22.29 -18.70 15.99
C LYS A 364 -22.42 -17.50 15.05
N ILE A 365 -21.70 -17.50 13.92
CA ILE A 365 -21.75 -16.37 12.96
C ILE A 365 -23.10 -16.30 12.25
N LEU A 366 -23.65 -17.43 11.80
CA LEU A 366 -24.97 -17.46 11.17
C LEU A 366 -26.08 -16.99 12.12
N HIS A 367 -25.99 -17.32 13.42
CA HIS A 367 -26.91 -16.80 14.42
C HIS A 367 -26.82 -15.27 14.54
N LEU A 368 -25.59 -14.71 14.57
CA LEU A 368 -25.39 -13.26 14.60
C LEU A 368 -25.96 -12.57 13.35
N ILE A 369 -25.75 -13.14 12.17
CA ILE A 369 -26.32 -12.64 10.90
C ILE A 369 -27.85 -12.63 10.97
N ASN A 370 -28.46 -13.71 11.42
CA ASN A 370 -29.91 -13.83 11.52
C ASN A 370 -30.50 -12.83 12.53
N MET A 371 -29.86 -12.65 13.68
CA MET A 371 -30.25 -11.68 14.70
C MET A 371 -30.05 -10.22 14.26
N ALA A 372 -29.26 -9.98 13.22
CA ALA A 372 -28.95 -8.66 12.70
C ALA A 372 -29.76 -8.29 11.44
N SER A 373 -30.36 -9.29 10.79
CA SER A 373 -31.18 -9.13 9.59
C SER A 373 -32.67 -8.87 9.91
N ASN A 374 -33.09 -9.15 11.14
CA ASN A 374 -34.37 -8.76 11.73
C ASN A 374 -34.19 -7.44 12.49
#